data_AF-B8LQS9-F1
#
_entry.id   AF-B8LQS9-F1
#
_cell.length_a   1.000
_cell.length_b   1.000
_cell.length_c   1.000
_cell.angle_alpha   90.00
_cell.angle_beta   90.00
_cell.angle_gamma   90.00
#
_symmetry.space_group_name_H-M   'P 1'
#
loop_
_entity.id
_entity.type
_entity.pdbx_description
1 polymer ?
#
loop_
_entity_poly.entity_id
_entity_poly.type
_entity_poly.pdbx_seq_one_letter_code
_entity_poly.pdbx_strand_id
1 'polypeptide(L)'
;MSRKENGKRRKGEEQNSAKKIKDKKEKLLDPLSKQAIPSAQRATIPAYALSMLSIDNENLPSFEQIGGRTGHLLEQNAKAFEQIAANLASYRIQENMNLLCRTRNNIVAILKDMKDMPGIMSQMPPLPVRLNEDLADSILPPLPQDYAF
;
A
#
# COMPACT_ATOMS: atom_id res chain seq x y z
N MET A 1 9.20 56.82 38.05
CA MET A 1 8.59 58.00 37.38
C MET A 1 8.18 57.59 35.98
N SER A 2 6.90 57.71 35.66
CA SER A 2 6.22 57.25 34.44
C SER A 2 6.10 58.38 33.38
N ARG A 3 6.06 58.03 32.09
CA ARG A 3 5.36 58.70 30.94
C ARG A 3 5.65 57.87 29.65
N LYS A 4 4.71 57.10 29.06
CA LYS A 4 3.63 57.44 28.07
C LYS A 4 4.19 58.17 26.84
N GLU A 5 3.88 57.87 25.56
CA GLU A 5 2.61 57.45 24.95
C GLU A 5 2.75 57.13 23.41
N ASN A 6 1.91 56.20 22.93
CA ASN A 6 1.26 56.03 21.59
C ASN A 6 1.98 55.65 20.29
N GLY A 7 1.37 54.63 19.65
CA GLY A 7 1.25 54.45 18.20
C GLY A 7 0.18 53.40 17.85
N LYS A 8 -1.07 53.82 17.67
CA LYS A 8 -2.27 52.98 17.40
C LYS A 8 -2.28 52.40 15.98
N ARG A 9 -2.73 51.15 15.80
CA ARG A 9 -3.71 50.73 14.76
C ARG A 9 -4.14 49.26 14.94
N ARG A 10 -5.43 49.06 15.23
CA ARG A 10 -6.19 47.79 15.20
C ARG A 10 -7.35 47.95 14.19
N LYS A 11 -7.64 46.92 13.38
CA LYS A 11 -8.95 46.48 12.84
C LYS A 11 -8.68 45.40 11.76
N GLY A 12 -9.47 44.36 11.57
CA GLY A 12 -10.77 43.98 12.12
C GLY A 12 -11.27 42.72 11.38
N GLU A 13 -12.18 42.01 12.03
CA GLU A 13 -12.81 40.73 11.67
C GLU A 13 -13.62 40.73 10.35
N GLU A 14 -13.78 39.50 9.84
CA GLU A 14 -14.94 38.88 9.16
C GLU A 14 -15.86 39.77 8.31
N GLN A 15 -16.04 39.43 7.01
CA GLN A 15 -17.34 39.39 6.33
C GLN A 15 -17.32 38.52 5.05
N ASN A 16 -18.01 37.38 5.13
CA ASN A 16 -19.00 36.79 4.21
C ASN A 16 -19.17 37.41 2.80
N SER A 17 -19.17 36.59 1.74
CA SER A 17 -20.24 36.59 0.71
C SER A 17 -20.06 35.52 -0.37
N ALA A 18 -21.21 35.06 -0.86
CA ALA A 18 -21.47 33.81 -1.54
C ALA A 18 -21.43 33.91 -3.08
N LYS A 19 -21.26 32.74 -3.72
CA LYS A 19 -21.79 32.30 -5.03
C LYS A 19 -21.41 33.10 -6.29
N LYS A 20 -20.81 32.41 -7.27
CA LYS A 20 -21.20 32.50 -8.70
C LYS A 20 -20.64 31.33 -9.53
N ILE A 21 -21.57 30.56 -10.10
CA ILE A 21 -21.39 29.57 -11.17
C ILE A 21 -21.62 30.31 -12.50
N LYS A 22 -20.84 30.04 -13.56
CA LYS A 22 -21.35 29.80 -14.93
C LYS A 22 -20.26 29.37 -15.93
N ASP A 23 -20.67 28.40 -16.73
CA ASP A 23 -20.03 27.63 -17.80
C ASP A 23 -19.27 28.37 -18.91
N LYS A 24 -18.23 27.71 -19.45
CA LYS A 24 -17.97 27.68 -20.90
C LYS A 24 -17.24 26.39 -21.31
N LYS A 25 -17.83 25.67 -22.25
CA LYS A 25 -17.41 24.39 -22.85
C LYS A 25 -16.68 24.66 -24.16
N GLU A 26 -15.49 24.09 -24.39
CA GLU A 26 -15.06 23.72 -25.75
C GLU A 26 -14.06 22.55 -25.73
N LYS A 27 -14.16 21.73 -26.76
CA LYS A 27 -13.71 20.34 -26.90
C LYS A 27 -12.21 20.24 -27.23
N LEU A 28 -11.50 19.24 -26.68
CA LEU A 28 -10.61 18.38 -27.47
C LEU A 28 -10.15 17.14 -26.69
N LEU A 29 -10.51 15.98 -27.22
CA LEU A 29 -9.80 14.68 -27.27
C LEU A 29 -9.20 14.05 -25.99
N ASP A 30 -9.73 12.84 -25.74
CA ASP A 30 -9.27 11.68 -24.94
C ASP A 30 -9.20 11.75 -23.40
N PRO A 31 -10.11 11.05 -22.68
CA PRO A 31 -9.81 10.55 -21.36
C PRO A 31 -9.23 9.13 -21.47
N LEU A 32 -7.90 9.00 -21.39
CA LEU A 32 -7.32 7.75 -20.94
C LEU A 32 -7.82 7.53 -19.50
N SER A 33 -8.67 6.51 -19.35
CA SER A 33 -9.52 6.27 -18.20
C SER A 33 -8.74 6.19 -16.89
N LYS A 34 -8.64 7.31 -16.17
CA LYS A 34 -8.42 7.28 -14.72
C LYS A 34 -9.72 6.73 -14.14
N GLN A 35 -9.74 5.45 -13.74
CA GLN A 35 -10.80 4.93 -12.89
C GLN A 35 -10.69 5.64 -11.52
N ALA A 36 -11.20 6.86 -11.44
CA ALA A 36 -11.39 7.54 -10.18
C ALA A 36 -12.54 6.82 -9.46
N ILE A 37 -12.19 5.99 -8.48
CA ILE A 37 -13.17 5.31 -7.64
C ILE A 37 -14.03 6.38 -6.94
N PRO A 38 -15.37 6.35 -7.08
CA PRO A 38 -16.30 7.23 -6.38
C PRO A 38 -15.99 7.30 -4.88
N SER A 39 -16.03 8.51 -4.32
CA SER A 39 -15.78 8.80 -2.90
C SER A 39 -16.52 7.84 -1.94
N ALA A 40 -17.74 7.43 -2.30
CA ALA A 40 -18.56 6.50 -1.51
C ALA A 40 -18.01 5.07 -1.43
N GLN A 41 -17.29 4.58 -2.46
CA GLN A 41 -16.67 3.25 -2.45
C GLN A 41 -15.38 3.20 -1.62
N ARG A 42 -14.77 4.36 -1.33
CA ARG A 42 -13.53 4.47 -0.56
C ARG A 42 -13.73 4.15 0.92
N ALA A 43 -14.95 4.26 1.44
CA ALA A 43 -15.27 4.07 2.85
C ALA A 43 -15.21 2.60 3.33
N THR A 44 -15.29 1.64 2.41
CA THR A 44 -15.37 0.20 2.74
C THR A 44 -14.06 -0.56 2.46
N ILE A 45 -13.08 0.11 1.84
CA ILE A 45 -11.85 -0.54 1.37
C ILE A 45 -10.79 -0.38 2.47
N PRO A 46 -10.14 -1.48 2.92
CA PRO A 46 -9.03 -1.40 3.85
C PRO A 46 -7.91 -0.48 3.33
N ALA A 47 -7.26 0.26 4.23
CA ALA A 47 -6.24 1.25 3.86
C ALA A 47 -5.14 0.70 2.95
N TYR A 48 -4.73 -0.56 3.15
CA TYR A 48 -3.72 -1.22 2.31
C TYR A 48 -4.18 -1.39 0.84
N ALA A 49 -5.47 -1.62 0.59
CA ALA A 49 -6.00 -1.78 -0.74
C ALA A 49 -6.15 -0.42 -1.47
N LEU A 50 -6.36 0.68 -0.72
CA LEU A 50 -6.32 2.03 -1.27
C LEU A 50 -4.92 2.42 -1.74
N SER A 51 -3.88 2.02 -1.00
CA SER A 51 -2.48 2.24 -1.40
C SER A 51 -2.17 1.54 -2.72
N MET A 52 -2.60 0.28 -2.90
CA MET A 52 -2.39 -0.48 -4.14
C MET A 52 -2.98 0.20 -5.38
N LEU A 53 -4.11 0.90 -5.24
CA LEU A 53 -4.77 1.60 -6.33
C LEU A 53 -4.08 2.91 -6.75
N SER A 54 -3.15 3.40 -5.92
CA SER A 54 -2.46 4.68 -6.13
C SER A 54 -1.01 4.51 -6.56
N ILE A 55 -0.49 3.27 -6.59
CA ILE A 55 0.88 2.99 -7.03
C ILE A 55 0.92 3.12 -8.56
N ASP A 56 1.65 4.11 -9.06
CA ASP A 56 2.00 4.20 -10.47
C ASP A 56 3.04 3.11 -10.77
N ASN A 57 2.69 2.20 -11.68
CA ASN A 57 3.47 0.99 -11.95
C ASN A 57 4.87 1.32 -12.52
N GLU A 58 5.02 2.49 -13.15
CA GLU A 58 6.27 2.97 -13.76
C GLU A 58 7.34 3.35 -12.73
N ASN A 59 6.97 3.65 -11.48
CA ASN A 59 7.91 4.07 -10.44
C ASN A 59 8.24 2.95 -9.43
N LEU A 60 7.71 1.75 -9.64
CA LEU A 60 8.01 0.60 -8.78
C LEU A 60 9.33 -0.05 -9.24
N PRO A 61 10.29 -0.28 -8.34
CA PRO A 61 11.53 -0.95 -8.71
C PRO A 61 11.21 -2.38 -9.18
N SER A 62 11.90 -2.83 -10.23
CA SER A 62 11.79 -4.21 -10.68
C SER A 62 12.36 -5.16 -9.63
N PHE A 63 11.92 -6.43 -9.63
CA PHE A 63 12.48 -7.44 -8.73
C PHE A 63 13.99 -7.63 -8.92
N GLU A 64 14.47 -7.42 -10.15
CA GLU A 64 15.90 -7.44 -10.48
C GLU A 64 16.66 -6.27 -9.87
N GLN A 65 16.05 -5.08 -9.82
CA GLN A 65 16.64 -3.90 -9.16
C GLN A 65 16.71 -4.05 -7.65
N ILE A 66 15.74 -4.75 -7.04
CA ILE A 66 15.83 -5.14 -5.63
C ILE A 66 16.97 -6.16 -5.45
N GLY A 67 17.06 -7.12 -6.36
CA GLY A 67 18.14 -8.09 -6.45
C GLY A 67 18.22 -9.04 -5.25
N GLY A 68 19.23 -9.93 -5.31
CA GLY A 68 19.53 -10.89 -4.25
C GLY A 68 18.35 -11.80 -3.89
N ARG A 69 18.41 -12.39 -2.70
CA ARG A 69 17.40 -13.34 -2.21
C ARG A 69 16.02 -12.68 -2.07
N THR A 70 15.95 -11.46 -1.55
CA THR A 70 14.69 -10.71 -1.38
C THR A 70 13.99 -10.48 -2.72
N GLY A 71 14.71 -10.01 -3.74
CA GLY A 71 14.16 -9.82 -5.09
C GLY A 71 13.58 -11.11 -5.67
N HIS A 72 14.30 -12.23 -5.57
CA HIS A 72 13.81 -13.52 -6.05
C HIS A 72 12.56 -14.01 -5.31
N LEU A 73 12.48 -13.86 -3.99
CA LEU A 73 11.30 -14.26 -3.21
C LEU A 73 10.08 -13.39 -3.54
N LEU A 74 10.28 -12.09 -3.78
CA LEU A 74 9.21 -11.18 -4.23
C LEU A 74 8.71 -11.54 -5.63
N GLU A 75 9.62 -11.85 -6.56
CA GLU A 75 9.26 -12.29 -7.92
C GLU A 75 8.45 -13.60 -7.88
N GLN A 76 8.86 -14.56 -7.05
CA GLN A 76 8.12 -15.80 -6.86
C GLN A 76 6.72 -15.56 -6.29
N ASN A 77 6.57 -14.60 -5.36
CA ASN A 77 5.27 -14.23 -4.82
C ASN A 77 4.36 -13.63 -5.89
N ALA A 78 4.89 -12.73 -6.74
CA ALA A 78 4.13 -12.13 -7.83
C ALA A 78 3.57 -13.21 -8.77
N LYS A 79 4.43 -14.13 -9.24
CA LYS A 79 4.02 -15.27 -10.09
C LYS A 79 3.01 -16.18 -9.38
N ALA A 80 3.19 -16.43 -8.09
CA ALA A 80 2.24 -17.24 -7.31
C ALA A 80 0.86 -16.56 -7.21
N PHE A 81 0.80 -15.24 -7.01
CA PHE A 81 -0.46 -14.50 -6.96
C PHE A 81 -1.18 -14.48 -8.31
N GLU A 82 -0.44 -14.31 -9.41
CA GLU A 82 -1.01 -14.43 -10.77
C GLU A 82 -1.63 -15.82 -10.98
N GLN A 83 -0.92 -16.89 -10.59
CA GLN A 83 -1.43 -18.25 -10.70
C GLN A 83 -2.63 -18.49 -9.77
N ILE A 84 -2.61 -17.96 -8.55
CA ILE A 84 -3.76 -18.01 -7.63
C ILE A 84 -4.99 -17.38 -8.28
N ALA A 85 -4.84 -16.19 -8.87
CA ALA A 85 -5.92 -15.50 -9.56
C ALA A 85 -6.45 -16.33 -10.75
N ALA A 86 -5.57 -16.90 -11.57
CA ALA A 86 -5.95 -17.76 -12.69
C ALA A 86 -6.70 -19.03 -12.24
N ASN A 87 -6.25 -19.66 -11.15
CA ASN A 87 -6.89 -20.83 -10.57
C ASN A 87 -8.27 -20.51 -9.99
N LEU A 88 -8.42 -19.35 -9.33
CA LEU A 88 -9.72 -18.87 -8.85
C LEU A 88 -10.68 -18.65 -10.02
N ALA A 89 -10.24 -18.00 -11.10
CA ALA A 89 -11.03 -17.79 -12.31
C ALA A 89 -11.43 -19.11 -13.00
N SER A 90 -10.63 -20.15 -12.81
CA SER A 90 -10.85 -21.50 -13.36
C SER A 90 -11.53 -22.46 -12.38
N TYR A 91 -12.00 -21.99 -11.22
CA TYR A 91 -12.61 -22.80 -10.16
C TYR A 91 -11.72 -23.93 -9.60
N ARG A 92 -10.40 -23.79 -9.69
CA ARG A 92 -9.38 -24.76 -9.23
C ARG A 92 -8.77 -24.38 -7.88
N ILE A 93 -9.63 -24.11 -6.88
CA ILE A 93 -9.20 -23.57 -5.58
C ILE A 93 -8.22 -24.51 -4.85
N GLN A 94 -8.36 -25.83 -5.01
CA GLN A 94 -7.49 -26.82 -4.37
C GLN A 94 -6.02 -26.67 -4.81
N GLU A 95 -5.77 -26.18 -6.03
CA GLU A 95 -4.41 -25.95 -6.55
C GLU A 95 -3.73 -24.74 -5.89
N ASN A 96 -4.48 -23.88 -5.19
CA ASN A 96 -3.94 -22.70 -4.52
C ASN A 96 -3.28 -23.00 -3.17
N MET A 97 -3.56 -24.14 -2.56
CA MET A 97 -3.02 -24.45 -1.23
C MET A 97 -1.50 -24.41 -1.20
N ASN A 98 -0.85 -25.05 -2.18
CA ASN A 98 0.62 -25.06 -2.24
C ASN A 98 1.19 -23.67 -2.55
N LEU A 99 0.52 -22.89 -3.40
CA LEU A 99 0.92 -21.52 -3.74
C LEU A 99 0.85 -20.61 -2.52
N LEU A 100 -0.25 -20.65 -1.78
CA LEU A 100 -0.43 -19.87 -0.55
C LEU A 100 0.63 -20.22 0.52
N CYS A 101 0.95 -21.51 0.69
CA CYS A 101 2.03 -21.93 1.57
C CYS A 101 3.39 -21.35 1.15
N ARG A 102 3.73 -21.42 -0.14
CA ARG A 102 4.98 -20.85 -0.67
C ARG A 102 5.03 -19.35 -0.44
N THR A 103 3.95 -18.63 -0.76
CA THR A 103 3.87 -17.20 -0.57
C THR A 103 4.04 -16.79 0.89
N ARG A 104 3.38 -17.48 1.83
CA ARG A 104 3.57 -17.25 3.27
C ARG A 104 5.03 -17.45 3.66
N ASN A 105 5.63 -18.57 3.28
CA ASN A 105 7.00 -18.90 3.65
C ASN A 105 8.00 -17.86 3.08
N ASN A 106 7.78 -17.40 1.85
CA ASN A 106 8.57 -16.35 1.24
C ASN A 106 8.45 -15.02 2.00
N ILE A 107 7.23 -14.62 2.39
CA ILE A 107 7.01 -13.40 3.19
C ILE A 107 7.75 -13.50 4.54
N VAL A 108 7.62 -14.64 5.24
CA VAL A 108 8.32 -14.86 6.52
C VAL A 108 9.84 -14.80 6.33
N ALA A 109 10.37 -15.41 5.27
CA ALA A 109 11.80 -15.35 4.95
C ALA A 109 12.28 -13.93 4.68
N ILE A 110 11.53 -13.13 3.91
CA ILE A 110 11.86 -11.73 3.64
C ILE A 110 11.85 -10.91 4.94
N LEU A 111 10.82 -11.06 5.78
CA LEU A 111 10.72 -10.34 7.05
C LEU A 111 11.87 -10.68 8.00
N LYS A 112 12.30 -11.95 8.02
CA LYS A 112 13.48 -12.39 8.78
C LYS A 112 14.75 -11.75 8.23
N ASP A 113 14.98 -11.83 6.93
CA ASP A 113 16.17 -11.24 6.28
C ASP A 113 16.23 -9.72 6.49
N MET A 114 15.08 -9.02 6.54
CA MET A 114 15.01 -7.59 6.88
C MET A 114 15.35 -7.31 8.34
N LYS A 115 14.86 -8.13 9.28
CA LYS A 115 15.11 -7.97 10.73
C LYS A 115 16.59 -8.19 11.07
N ASP A 116 17.22 -9.15 10.39
CA ASP A 116 18.61 -9.54 10.64
C ASP A 116 19.62 -8.68 9.87
N MET A 117 19.15 -7.70 9.07
CA MET A 117 20.02 -6.89 8.23
C MET A 117 20.79 -5.84 9.04
N PRO A 118 22.14 -5.79 8.95
CA PRO A 118 22.95 -4.84 9.72
C PRO A 118 22.86 -3.41 9.17
N GLY A 119 23.36 -2.45 9.95
CA GLY A 119 23.52 -1.05 9.52
C GLY A 119 22.23 -0.25 9.58
N ILE A 120 22.05 0.70 8.64
CA ILE A 120 20.90 1.62 8.63
C ILE A 120 19.57 0.86 8.53
N MET A 121 19.55 -0.29 7.86
CA MET A 121 18.34 -1.10 7.71
C MET A 121 17.81 -1.62 9.06
N SER A 122 18.69 -1.89 10.03
CA SER A 122 18.28 -2.29 11.40
C SER A 122 17.57 -1.18 12.18
N GLN A 123 17.72 0.08 11.77
CA GLN A 123 17.08 1.24 12.39
C GLN A 123 15.76 1.62 11.70
N MET A 124 15.44 0.98 10.57
CA MET A 124 14.21 1.26 9.85
C MET A 124 13.01 0.88 10.73
N PRO A 125 11.95 1.70 10.73
CA PRO A 125 10.73 1.35 11.43
C PRO A 125 10.13 0.06 10.84
N PRO A 126 9.40 -0.73 11.66
CA PRO A 126 8.72 -1.91 11.17
C PRO A 126 7.70 -1.54 10.09
N LEU A 127 7.44 -2.47 9.17
CA LEU A 127 6.43 -2.28 8.13
C LEU A 127 5.05 -2.02 8.79
N PRO A 128 4.25 -1.10 8.22
CA PRO A 128 2.98 -0.68 8.81
C PRO A 128 1.89 -1.77 8.78
N VAL A 129 2.12 -2.85 8.03
CA VAL A 129 1.20 -3.98 7.89
C VAL A 129 1.96 -5.26 8.20
N ARG A 130 1.34 -6.15 8.97
CA ARG A 130 1.86 -7.47 9.32
C ARG A 130 0.99 -8.56 8.72
N LEU A 131 1.60 -9.72 8.48
CA LEU A 131 0.87 -10.92 8.10
C LEU A 131 -0.01 -11.37 9.29
N ASN A 132 -1.25 -11.75 9.01
CA ASN A 132 -2.15 -12.31 10.02
C ASN A 132 -1.79 -13.79 10.23
N GLU A 133 -0.89 -14.05 11.17
CA GLU A 133 -0.36 -15.38 11.47
C GLU A 133 -1.47 -16.33 11.96
N ASP A 134 -2.35 -15.87 12.85
CA ASP A 134 -3.49 -16.66 13.34
C ASP A 134 -4.40 -17.15 12.20
N LEU A 135 -4.72 -16.26 11.27
CA LEU A 135 -5.53 -16.64 10.10
C LEU A 135 -4.77 -17.58 9.18
N ALA A 136 -3.48 -17.31 8.93
CA ALA A 136 -2.65 -18.16 8.09
C ALA A 136 -2.54 -19.58 8.68
N ASP A 137 -2.32 -19.71 9.99
CA ASP A 137 -2.16 -20.98 10.67
C ASP A 137 -3.48 -21.75 10.83
N SER A 138 -4.62 -21.05 10.82
CA SER A 138 -5.94 -21.69 10.81
C SER A 138 -6.31 -22.36 9.48
N ILE A 139 -5.69 -21.95 8.37
CA ILE A 139 -6.03 -22.40 7.01
C ILE A 139 -4.89 -23.22 6.38
N LEU A 140 -3.64 -22.81 6.61
CA LEU A 140 -2.46 -23.38 5.98
C LEU A 140 -1.75 -24.35 6.93
N PRO A 141 -1.13 -25.42 6.41
CA PRO A 141 -0.25 -26.28 7.19
C PRO A 141 0.85 -25.50 7.93
N PRO A 142 1.32 -25.96 9.10
CA PRO A 142 2.37 -25.28 9.87
C PRO A 142 3.61 -24.96 9.03
N LEU A 143 4.33 -23.91 9.41
CA LEU A 143 5.62 -23.60 8.79
C LEU A 143 6.62 -24.76 9.02
N PRO A 144 7.52 -25.03 8.04
CA PRO A 144 8.65 -25.91 8.27
C PRO A 144 9.48 -25.41 9.47
N GLN A 145 10.00 -26.32 10.29
CA GLN A 145 10.66 -26.01 11.57
C GLN A 145 11.84 -25.03 11.47
N ASP A 146 12.47 -24.88 10.30
CA ASP A 146 13.54 -23.89 10.05
C ASP A 146 13.08 -22.42 10.13
N TYR A 147 11.77 -22.17 10.21
CA TYR A 147 11.16 -20.84 10.28
C TYR A 147 10.47 -20.53 11.61
N ALA A 148 10.52 -21.44 12.60
CA ALA A 148 9.91 -21.21 13.91
C ALA A 148 10.69 -20.18 14.75
N PHE A 149 9.97 -19.30 15.45
CA PHE A 149 10.48 -18.16 16.21
C PHE A 149 11.13 -18.53 17.54
#